data_AF-A0A850PZL4-F1
#
_entry.id   AF-A0A850PZL4-F1
#
_cell.length_a   1.000
_cell.length_b   1.000
_cell.length_c   1.000
_cell.angle_alpha   90.00
_cell.angle_beta   90.00
_cell.angle_gamma   90.00
#
_symmetry.space_group_name_H-M   'P 1'
#
loop_
_entity.id
_entity.type
_entity.pdbx_description
1 polymer ?
#
loop_
_entity_poly.entity_id
_entity_poly.type
_entity_poly.pdbx_seq_one_letter_code
_entity_poly.pdbx_strand_id
1 'polypeptide(L)'
;MKKTLLSFGHGYSAQALDRVLIPQGWRIYGTTRSADKAAELEARGVIPLVWGDPAVRDALAECSHILISAGPKDAGDPVLALYRDVIAARASELEWVGYLSTTGVYGDHDGDWVTEDAPLVPATPRGMSRKNAEQAWGSISGLPLHIFRLAGIYGPGRGPFEKVRTGKARRIIKKGQVFSRIHVDDIAQVLAASIAQPNPGRAYNVCDNDPAPPQDVIAYAAELLGMPLPPAVAFEDADMTPMARSFYAESKRVDNTRIKEELGVELAYPDYRAGLQKSLSVEDPRSSVLSFLERYNNAFYARDIAALQDCYTEDHVRFWDNHAGCDSDDLPAHLAAVRAFFDNGTIEQLEIDAPQVWFHGETATLTATLRYASAPKPGVRSTFCLKMDKGSWRAFHVHHSIDPNEA
;
A
#
# COMPACT_ATOMS: atom_id res chain seq x y z
N MET A 1 -16.47 -12.88 19.83
CA MET A 1 -16.43 -11.41 20.00
C MET A 1 -15.63 -10.83 18.83
N LYS A 2 -15.99 -9.66 18.30
CA LYS A 2 -15.15 -8.98 17.28
C LYS A 2 -13.83 -8.57 17.94
N LYS A 3 -12.69 -8.86 17.30
CA LYS A 3 -11.38 -8.44 17.80
C LYS A 3 -11.22 -6.92 17.62
N THR A 4 -10.61 -6.26 18.60
CA THR A 4 -10.47 -4.79 18.65
C THR A 4 -9.01 -4.39 18.73
N LEU A 5 -8.55 -3.62 17.74
CA LEU A 5 -7.21 -3.03 17.68
C LEU A 5 -7.27 -1.55 18.05
N LEU A 6 -6.43 -1.12 18.99
CA LEU A 6 -6.14 0.29 19.22
C LEU A 6 -4.77 0.64 18.64
N SER A 7 -4.75 1.52 17.63
CA SER A 7 -3.56 1.96 16.95
C SER A 7 -3.17 3.39 17.33
N PHE A 8 -2.07 3.54 18.06
CA PHE A 8 -1.51 4.84 18.42
C PHE A 8 -0.70 5.45 17.28
N GLY A 9 -1.06 6.66 16.87
CA GLY A 9 -0.43 7.36 15.74
C GLY A 9 -0.72 6.67 14.43
N HIS A 10 -2.00 6.51 14.09
CA HIS A 10 -2.51 5.71 12.98
C HIS A 10 -2.22 6.36 11.61
N GLY A 11 -0.95 6.40 11.23
CA GLY A 11 -0.44 6.96 9.98
C GLY A 11 -0.14 5.90 8.93
N TYR A 12 0.67 6.29 7.94
CA TYR A 12 0.91 5.53 6.69
C TYR A 12 1.04 4.01 6.84
N SER A 13 1.93 3.53 7.72
CA SER A 13 2.16 2.09 7.89
C SER A 13 1.03 1.38 8.61
N ALA A 14 0.46 2.01 9.65
CA ALA A 14 -0.66 1.44 10.39
C ALA A 14 -1.93 1.38 9.52
N GLN A 15 -2.14 2.38 8.67
CA GLN A 15 -3.26 2.46 7.73
C GLN A 15 -3.25 1.36 6.66
N ALA A 16 -2.08 0.77 6.36
CA ALA A 16 -2.03 -0.38 5.46
C ALA A 16 -2.67 -1.62 6.08
N LEU A 17 -2.65 -1.74 7.41
CA LEU A 17 -3.25 -2.85 8.15
C LEU A 17 -4.79 -2.83 8.09
N ASP A 18 -5.41 -1.65 7.91
CA ASP A 18 -6.86 -1.48 7.74
C ASP A 18 -7.42 -2.41 6.67
N ARG A 19 -6.73 -2.45 5.52
CA ARG A 19 -7.12 -3.22 4.33
C ARG A 19 -7.10 -4.72 4.58
N VAL A 20 -6.35 -5.16 5.58
CA VAL A 20 -6.23 -6.57 5.96
C VAL A 20 -7.25 -6.93 7.04
N LEU A 21 -7.36 -6.12 8.09
CA LEU A 21 -8.15 -6.46 9.27
C LEU A 21 -9.64 -6.09 9.17
N ILE A 22 -9.99 -4.96 8.54
CA ILE A 22 -11.39 -4.51 8.45
C ILE A 22 -12.26 -5.52 7.68
N PRO A 23 -11.83 -6.07 6.52
CA PRO A 23 -12.61 -7.11 5.82
C PRO A 23 -12.82 -8.39 6.65
N GLN A 24 -11.94 -8.65 7.62
CA GLN A 24 -12.07 -9.78 8.56
C GLN A 24 -12.99 -9.46 9.76
N GLY A 25 -13.65 -8.29 9.76
CA GLY A 25 -14.61 -7.88 10.79
C GLY A 25 -14.00 -7.28 12.05
N TRP A 26 -12.74 -6.85 12.00
CA TRP A 26 -12.08 -6.18 13.13
C TRP A 26 -12.65 -4.78 13.36
N ARG A 27 -12.67 -4.37 14.64
CA ARG A 27 -12.86 -2.98 15.03
C ARG A 27 -11.49 -2.33 15.21
N ILE A 28 -11.26 -1.19 14.56
CA ILE A 28 -10.00 -0.45 14.69
C ILE A 28 -10.28 0.94 15.24
N TYR A 29 -9.61 1.28 16.33
CA TYR A 29 -9.46 2.65 16.80
C TYR A 29 -8.12 3.20 16.33
N GLY A 30 -8.11 4.40 15.77
CA GLY A 30 -6.90 5.05 15.29
C GLY A 30 -6.70 6.41 15.95
N THR A 31 -5.58 6.61 16.65
CA THR A 31 -5.30 7.93 17.24
C THR A 31 -4.65 8.89 16.25
N THR A 32 -5.10 10.14 16.26
CA THR A 32 -4.57 11.25 15.45
C THR A 32 -4.41 12.53 16.28
N ARG A 33 -3.66 13.51 15.76
CA ARG A 33 -3.42 14.80 16.43
C ARG A 33 -4.37 15.91 16.01
N SER A 34 -5.11 15.75 14.91
CA SER A 34 -5.99 16.80 14.37
C SER A 34 -7.36 16.24 14.03
N ALA A 35 -8.39 17.07 14.25
CA ALA A 35 -9.77 16.75 13.91
C ALA A 35 -9.94 16.52 12.40
N ASP A 36 -9.24 17.27 11.55
CA ASP A 36 -9.31 17.10 10.08
C ASP A 36 -8.92 15.69 9.62
N LYS A 37 -7.97 15.08 10.33
CA LYS A 37 -7.54 13.70 10.04
C LYS A 37 -8.49 12.65 10.59
N ALA A 38 -9.41 13.02 11.47
CA ALA A 38 -10.41 12.09 11.98
C ALA A 38 -11.36 11.65 10.86
N ALA A 39 -11.82 12.58 10.01
CA ALA A 39 -12.68 12.28 8.87
C ALA A 39 -11.99 11.33 7.86
N GLU A 40 -10.68 11.51 7.61
CA GLU A 40 -9.90 10.61 6.77
C GLU A 40 -9.85 9.18 7.33
N LEU A 41 -9.81 9.02 8.66
CA LEU A 41 -9.82 7.70 9.31
C LEU A 41 -11.22 7.06 9.24
N GLU A 42 -12.28 7.83 9.47
CA GLU A 42 -13.66 7.34 9.38
C GLU A 42 -13.97 6.81 7.97
N ALA A 43 -13.54 7.52 6.94
CA ALA A 43 -13.69 7.09 5.54
C ALA A 43 -12.98 5.76 5.24
N ARG A 44 -12.01 5.35 6.06
CA ARG A 44 -11.31 4.06 5.97
C ARG A 44 -11.95 2.96 6.81
N GLY A 45 -13.04 3.25 7.53
CA GLY A 45 -13.66 2.33 8.49
C GLY A 45 -12.93 2.26 9.84
N VAL A 46 -12.06 3.24 10.14
CA VAL A 46 -11.34 3.36 11.41
C VAL A 46 -12.08 4.36 12.31
N ILE A 47 -12.27 4.02 13.58
CA ILE A 47 -12.87 4.91 14.57
C ILE A 47 -11.79 5.90 15.04
N PRO A 48 -11.88 7.19 14.71
CA PRO A 48 -10.85 8.14 15.06
C PRO A 48 -10.90 8.47 16.55
N LEU A 49 -9.72 8.63 17.15
CA LEU A 49 -9.58 9.15 18.51
C LEU A 49 -8.57 10.30 18.49
N VAL A 50 -8.91 11.42 19.11
CA VAL A 50 -7.97 12.52 19.26
C VAL A 50 -6.96 12.17 20.36
N TRP A 51 -5.68 12.40 20.08
CA TRP A 51 -4.61 12.14 21.03
C TRP A 51 -4.82 12.89 22.35
N GLY A 52 -4.78 12.17 23.48
CA GLY A 52 -4.99 12.74 24.82
C GLY A 52 -6.45 12.84 25.26
N ASP A 53 -7.41 12.54 24.36
CA ASP A 53 -8.84 12.50 24.70
C ASP A 53 -9.13 11.39 25.73
N PRO A 54 -10.02 11.62 26.72
CA PRO A 54 -10.52 10.57 27.62
C PRO A 54 -10.97 9.29 26.90
N ALA A 55 -11.57 9.40 25.71
CA ALA A 55 -12.03 8.25 24.91
C ALA A 55 -10.91 7.28 24.53
N VAL A 56 -9.64 7.71 24.53
CA VAL A 56 -8.48 6.82 24.32
C VAL A 56 -8.34 5.83 25.47
N ARG A 57 -8.63 6.25 26.71
CA ARG A 57 -8.60 5.34 27.88
C ARG A 57 -9.74 4.33 27.84
N ASP A 58 -10.91 4.74 27.34
CA ASP A 58 -12.05 3.83 27.14
C ASP A 58 -11.73 2.77 26.09
N ALA A 59 -11.19 3.18 24.93
CA ALA A 59 -10.72 2.26 23.90
C ALA A 59 -9.60 1.33 24.41
N LEU A 60 -8.69 1.86 25.23
CA LEU A 60 -7.66 1.06 25.91
C LEU A 60 -8.25 0.04 26.86
N ALA A 61 -9.42 0.27 27.46
CA ALA A 61 -10.05 -0.67 28.40
C ALA A 61 -10.74 -1.84 27.70
N GLU A 62 -11.19 -1.67 26.46
CA GLU A 62 -11.89 -2.73 25.70
C GLU A 62 -11.05 -3.41 24.61
N CYS A 63 -9.92 -2.82 24.19
CA CYS A 63 -9.11 -3.41 23.13
C CYS A 63 -8.44 -4.72 23.59
N SER A 64 -8.26 -5.65 22.65
CA SER A 64 -7.45 -6.86 22.86
C SER A 64 -6.08 -6.75 22.20
N HIS A 65 -5.91 -5.85 21.22
CA HIS A 65 -4.66 -5.65 20.49
C HIS A 65 -4.25 -4.18 20.52
N ILE A 66 -2.96 -3.90 20.62
CA ILE A 66 -2.41 -2.54 20.55
C ILE A 66 -1.33 -2.47 19.47
N LEU A 67 -1.42 -1.49 18.58
CA LEU A 67 -0.36 -1.14 17.63
C LEU A 67 0.21 0.24 17.97
N ILE A 68 1.52 0.34 18.16
CA ILE A 68 2.22 1.59 18.41
C ILE A 68 3.00 1.98 17.17
N SER A 69 2.42 2.90 16.39
CA SER A 69 3.05 3.51 15.22
C SER A 69 3.60 4.91 15.50
N ALA A 70 3.30 5.48 16.66
CA ALA A 70 3.86 6.75 17.12
C ALA A 70 5.35 6.58 17.44
N GLY A 71 6.20 7.41 16.84
CA GLY A 71 7.63 7.43 17.17
C GLY A 71 7.92 8.15 18.49
N PRO A 72 9.05 7.81 19.16
CA PRO A 72 9.49 8.52 20.36
C PRO A 72 9.89 9.95 20.01
N LYS A 73 9.82 10.82 21.02
CA LYS A 73 10.34 12.18 21.00
C LYS A 73 11.52 12.28 21.96
N ASP A 74 12.05 13.48 22.14
CA ASP A 74 13.16 13.74 23.07
C ASP A 74 12.82 13.31 24.51
N ALA A 75 11.55 13.40 24.91
CA ALA A 75 11.05 12.97 26.21
C ALA A 75 10.73 11.46 26.32
N GLY A 76 11.05 10.66 25.30
CA GLY A 76 10.76 9.22 25.26
C GLY A 76 9.53 8.85 24.43
N ASP A 77 8.99 7.65 24.69
CA ASP A 77 7.80 7.16 23.98
C ASP A 77 6.53 7.91 24.42
N PRO A 78 5.82 8.58 23.50
CA PRO A 78 4.70 9.44 23.86
C PRO A 78 3.46 8.66 24.33
N VAL A 79 3.30 7.40 23.92
CA VAL A 79 2.18 6.57 24.39
C VAL A 79 2.43 6.17 25.84
N LEU A 80 3.64 5.69 26.14
CA LEU A 80 4.01 5.31 27.51
C LEU A 80 3.97 6.50 28.47
N ALA A 81 4.30 7.70 28.00
CA ALA A 81 4.21 8.91 28.83
C ALA A 81 2.79 9.19 29.34
N LEU A 82 1.75 8.77 28.61
CA LEU A 82 0.35 9.08 28.94
C LEU A 82 -0.45 7.88 29.43
N TYR A 83 -0.08 6.67 29.02
CA TYR A 83 -0.93 5.48 29.15
C TYR A 83 -0.19 4.26 29.72
N ARG A 84 1.05 4.40 30.19
CA ARG A 84 1.81 3.28 30.78
C ARG A 84 1.06 2.62 31.94
N ASP A 85 0.38 3.41 32.76
CA ASP A 85 -0.42 2.92 33.90
C ASP A 85 -1.51 1.94 33.46
N VAL A 86 -2.33 2.34 32.48
CA VAL A 86 -3.44 1.53 31.97
C VAL A 86 -2.93 0.31 31.21
N ILE A 87 -1.92 0.48 30.36
CA ILE A 87 -1.35 -0.60 29.57
C ILE A 87 -0.71 -1.65 30.48
N ALA A 88 0.04 -1.23 31.51
CA ALA A 88 0.66 -2.15 32.44
C ALA A 88 -0.37 -2.90 33.29
N ALA A 89 -1.44 -2.23 33.73
CA ALA A 89 -2.52 -2.87 34.49
C ALA A 89 -3.25 -3.95 33.67
N ARG A 90 -3.34 -3.76 32.35
CA ARG A 90 -4.02 -4.69 31.42
C ARG A 90 -3.07 -5.64 30.69
N ALA A 91 -1.78 -5.66 31.03
CA ALA A 91 -0.77 -6.37 30.24
C ALA A 91 -1.13 -7.85 29.98
N SER A 92 -1.63 -8.56 30.98
CA SER A 92 -2.04 -9.97 30.89
C SER A 92 -3.39 -10.21 30.21
N GLU A 93 -4.19 -9.18 29.96
CA GLU A 93 -5.48 -9.26 29.28
C GLU A 93 -5.36 -9.04 27.76
N LEU A 94 -4.27 -8.41 27.33
CA LEU A 94 -4.01 -8.17 25.92
C LEU A 94 -3.61 -9.48 25.23
N GLU A 95 -4.04 -9.66 23.99
CA GLU A 95 -3.65 -10.78 23.14
C GLU A 95 -2.35 -10.49 22.39
N TRP A 96 -2.11 -9.21 22.04
CA TRP A 96 -0.96 -8.81 21.23
C TRP A 96 -0.66 -7.31 21.36
N VAL A 97 0.61 -6.96 21.44
CA VAL A 97 1.09 -5.57 21.36
C VAL A 97 2.22 -5.49 20.34
N GLY A 98 2.11 -4.62 19.34
CA GLY A 98 3.14 -4.39 18.34
C GLY A 98 3.73 -2.99 18.41
N TYR A 99 5.05 -2.90 18.52
CA TYR A 99 5.79 -1.64 18.48
C TYR A 99 6.52 -1.48 17.13
N LEU A 100 6.16 -0.45 16.37
CA LEU A 100 6.85 -0.11 15.12
C LEU A 100 8.13 0.67 15.42
N SER A 101 9.24 -0.06 15.39
CA SER A 101 10.60 0.44 15.53
C SER A 101 11.24 0.74 14.17
N THR A 102 12.56 0.85 14.12
CA THR A 102 13.33 1.05 12.89
C THR A 102 14.67 0.32 12.94
N THR A 103 15.20 -0.08 11.79
CA THR A 103 16.56 -0.63 11.66
C THR A 103 17.67 0.35 12.05
N GLY A 104 17.35 1.63 12.27
CA GLY A 104 18.26 2.61 12.84
C GLY A 104 18.78 2.27 14.23
N VAL A 105 18.15 1.32 14.96
CA VAL A 105 18.63 0.87 16.27
C VAL A 105 19.91 0.04 16.22
N TYR A 106 20.27 -0.53 15.07
CA TYR A 106 21.51 -1.28 14.92
C TYR A 106 22.74 -0.37 14.85
N GLY A 107 22.58 0.85 14.33
CA GLY A 107 23.71 1.74 14.07
C GLY A 107 24.41 1.43 12.75
N ASP A 108 25.72 1.66 12.73
CA ASP A 108 26.60 1.40 11.58
C ASP A 108 27.27 0.04 11.69
N HIS A 109 27.31 -0.69 10.59
CA HIS A 109 28.00 -1.99 10.46
C HIS A 109 28.86 -2.03 9.20
N ASP A 110 29.26 -0.87 8.64
CA ASP A 110 30.06 -0.76 7.42
C ASP A 110 29.48 -1.55 6.21
N GLY A 111 28.16 -1.70 6.19
CA GLY A 111 27.45 -2.47 5.17
C GLY A 111 27.31 -3.97 5.45
N ASP A 112 27.85 -4.51 6.54
CA ASP A 112 27.66 -5.92 6.89
C ASP A 112 26.20 -6.27 7.21
N TRP A 113 25.91 -7.58 7.22
CA TRP A 113 24.61 -8.14 7.54
C TRP A 113 24.32 -8.10 9.04
N VAL A 114 23.09 -7.70 9.40
CA VAL A 114 22.58 -7.74 10.78
C VAL A 114 21.28 -8.52 10.86
N THR A 115 21.18 -9.36 11.89
CA THR A 115 19.95 -10.05 12.30
C THR A 115 19.36 -9.37 13.53
N GLU A 116 18.20 -9.82 13.99
CA GLU A 116 17.54 -9.25 15.18
C GLU A 116 18.30 -9.46 16.49
N ASP A 117 19.24 -10.42 16.51
CA ASP A 117 20.08 -10.74 17.67
C ASP A 117 21.37 -9.89 17.71
N ALA A 118 21.60 -9.05 16.70
CA ALA A 118 22.70 -8.11 16.68
C ALA A 118 22.56 -7.07 17.82
N PRO A 119 23.69 -6.59 18.38
CA PRO A 119 23.66 -5.57 19.41
C PRO A 119 23.07 -4.25 18.90
N LEU A 120 22.28 -3.57 19.72
CA LEU A 120 21.69 -2.28 19.39
C LEU A 120 22.65 -1.15 19.79
N VAL A 121 23.45 -0.66 18.83
CA VAL A 121 24.49 0.35 19.03
C VAL A 121 24.28 1.59 18.13
N PRO A 122 23.11 2.27 18.21
CA PRO A 122 22.83 3.40 17.34
C PRO A 122 23.72 4.60 17.68
N ALA A 123 24.25 5.27 16.67
CA ALA A 123 25.10 6.46 16.84
C ALA A 123 24.31 7.77 16.75
N THR A 124 23.09 7.72 16.20
CA THR A 124 22.25 8.92 16.01
C THR A 124 21.31 9.16 17.21
N PRO A 125 20.97 10.42 17.55
CA PRO A 125 19.99 10.72 18.59
C PRO A 125 18.65 10.00 18.38
N ARG A 126 18.18 9.92 17.12
CA ARG A 126 16.94 9.22 16.77
C ARG A 126 17.02 7.71 17.02
N GLY A 127 18.14 7.08 16.66
CA GLY A 127 18.37 5.66 16.91
C GLY A 127 18.44 5.37 18.42
N MET A 128 19.09 6.24 19.20
CA MET A 128 19.12 6.15 20.67
C MET A 128 17.73 6.29 21.29
N SER A 129 16.95 7.30 20.89
CA SER A 129 15.56 7.46 21.35
C SER A 129 14.71 6.23 21.01
N ARG A 130 14.96 5.59 19.86
CA ARG A 130 14.24 4.39 19.46
C ARG A 130 14.63 3.16 20.29
N LYS A 131 15.93 2.94 20.51
CA LYS A 131 16.43 1.89 21.40
C LYS A 131 15.85 2.04 22.81
N ASN A 132 15.83 3.26 23.35
CA ASN A 132 15.27 3.53 24.67
C ASN A 132 13.76 3.23 24.71
N ALA A 133 13.02 3.51 23.64
CA ALA A 133 11.62 3.15 23.54
C ALA A 133 11.40 1.63 23.47
N GLU A 134 12.20 0.87 22.69
CA GLU A 134 12.16 -0.60 22.68
C GLU A 134 12.36 -1.15 24.10
N GLN A 135 13.35 -0.65 24.83
CA GLN A 135 13.61 -1.04 26.22
C GLN A 135 12.46 -0.67 27.16
N ALA A 136 11.89 0.53 27.01
CA ALA A 136 10.80 1.01 27.85
C ALA A 136 9.51 0.19 27.67
N TRP A 137 9.23 -0.26 26.45
CA TRP A 137 8.12 -1.19 26.16
C TRP A 137 8.41 -2.59 26.72
N GLY A 138 9.63 -3.11 26.51
CA GLY A 138 10.06 -4.42 27.02
C GLY A 138 10.12 -4.49 28.55
N SER A 139 10.14 -3.34 29.25
CA SER A 139 10.13 -3.29 30.71
C SER A 139 8.76 -3.55 31.34
N ILE A 140 7.68 -3.64 30.56
CA ILE A 140 6.33 -3.84 31.07
C ILE A 140 6.09 -5.34 31.25
N SER A 141 6.09 -5.80 32.50
CA SER A 141 5.93 -7.21 32.84
C SER A 141 4.61 -7.77 32.31
N GLY A 142 4.68 -8.96 31.69
CA GLY A 142 3.50 -9.68 31.18
C GLY A 142 2.91 -9.13 29.89
N LEU A 143 3.49 -8.09 29.29
CA LEU A 143 2.98 -7.50 28.05
C LEU A 143 3.28 -8.44 26.85
N PRO A 144 2.30 -8.80 25.99
CA PRO A 144 2.53 -9.63 24.80
C PRO A 144 3.17 -8.81 23.67
N LEU A 145 4.35 -8.25 23.94
CA LEU A 145 5.05 -7.29 23.09
C LEU A 145 5.77 -7.96 21.92
N HIS A 146 5.67 -7.34 20.75
CA HIS A 146 6.41 -7.68 19.54
C HIS A 146 7.04 -6.40 18.97
N ILE A 147 8.30 -6.45 18.58
CA ILE A 147 9.04 -5.30 18.06
C ILE A 147 9.26 -5.48 16.56
N PHE A 148 8.84 -4.52 15.74
CA PHE A 148 9.01 -4.56 14.29
C PHE A 148 9.99 -3.48 13.86
N ARG A 149 11.23 -3.86 13.54
CA ARG A 149 12.28 -2.94 13.11
C ARG A 149 12.13 -2.67 11.62
N LEU A 150 11.35 -1.64 11.31
CA LEU A 150 11.01 -1.28 9.93
C LEU A 150 12.21 -0.65 9.21
N ALA A 151 12.45 -1.11 7.97
CA ALA A 151 13.38 -0.49 7.05
C ALA A 151 12.79 0.77 6.38
N GLY A 152 13.45 1.29 5.34
CA GLY A 152 12.99 2.45 4.60
C GLY A 152 11.64 2.20 3.92
N ILE A 153 10.57 2.76 4.49
CA ILE A 153 9.19 2.52 4.05
C ILE A 153 8.89 3.26 2.74
N TYR A 154 8.37 2.52 1.76
CA TYR A 154 7.86 3.06 0.51
C TYR A 154 6.53 2.41 0.11
N GLY A 155 5.86 2.99 -0.88
CA GLY A 155 4.59 2.50 -1.42
C GLY A 155 3.84 3.63 -2.14
N PRO A 156 2.55 3.45 -2.45
CA PRO A 156 1.74 4.49 -3.07
C PRO A 156 1.76 5.80 -2.27
N GLY A 157 2.04 6.93 -2.94
CA GLY A 157 2.11 8.25 -2.33
C GLY A 157 3.36 8.49 -1.46
N ARG A 158 4.28 7.51 -1.38
CA ARG A 158 5.52 7.61 -0.62
C ARG A 158 6.65 6.87 -1.32
N GLY A 159 7.40 7.59 -2.15
CA GLY A 159 8.49 7.00 -2.90
C GLY A 159 9.35 8.01 -3.66
N PRO A 160 10.21 7.54 -4.57
CA PRO A 160 11.09 8.38 -5.37
C PRO A 160 10.35 9.16 -6.48
N PHE A 161 9.16 8.72 -6.90
CA PHE A 161 8.47 9.24 -8.09
C PHE A 161 8.21 10.74 -8.05
N GLU A 162 7.70 11.28 -6.95
CA GLU A 162 7.41 12.71 -6.84
C GLU A 162 8.67 13.58 -7.05
N LYS A 163 9.81 13.16 -6.47
CA LYS A 163 11.08 13.88 -6.62
C LYS A 163 11.61 13.83 -8.05
N VAL A 164 11.39 12.70 -8.74
CA VAL A 164 11.78 12.55 -10.14
C VAL A 164 10.89 13.41 -11.04
N ARG A 165 9.55 13.33 -10.88
CA ARG A 165 8.56 14.14 -11.62
C ARG A 165 8.82 15.64 -11.48
N THR A 166 9.23 16.09 -10.30
CA THR A 166 9.51 17.51 -10.03
C THR A 166 10.94 17.96 -10.39
N GLY A 167 11.78 17.08 -10.93
CA GLY A 167 13.18 17.39 -11.29
C GLY A 167 14.11 17.63 -10.09
N LYS A 168 13.63 17.37 -8.87
CA LYS A 168 14.36 17.56 -7.61
C LYS A 168 15.21 16.36 -7.21
N ALA A 169 15.05 15.21 -7.89
CA ALA A 169 15.84 14.02 -7.63
C ALA A 169 17.33 14.25 -7.92
N ARG A 170 18.20 13.69 -7.07
CA ARG A 170 19.65 13.65 -7.23
C ARG A 170 20.14 12.26 -6.84
N ARG A 171 21.07 11.69 -7.60
CA ARG A 171 21.72 10.41 -7.28
C ARG A 171 22.96 10.69 -6.43
N ILE A 172 22.81 10.61 -5.11
CA ILE A 172 23.92 10.84 -4.18
C ILE A 172 24.79 9.58 -4.13
N ILE A 173 26.08 9.75 -4.43
CA ILE A 173 27.04 8.65 -4.54
C ILE A 173 27.93 8.63 -3.31
N LYS A 174 27.71 7.66 -2.42
CA LYS A 174 28.62 7.31 -1.32
C LYS A 174 29.09 5.87 -1.51
N LYS A 175 30.39 5.63 -1.60
CA LYS A 175 30.97 4.30 -1.85
C LYS A 175 30.49 3.32 -0.77
N GLY A 176 29.99 2.15 -1.19
CA GLY A 176 29.54 1.08 -0.30
C GLY A 176 28.20 1.34 0.41
N GLN A 177 27.57 2.50 0.22
CA GLN A 177 26.31 2.82 0.89
C GLN A 177 25.15 2.00 0.31
N VAL A 178 24.42 1.35 1.19
CA VAL A 178 23.14 0.68 0.90
C VAL A 178 22.06 1.10 1.89
N PHE A 179 20.81 0.93 1.50
CA PHE A 179 19.66 1.03 2.40
C PHE A 179 18.74 -0.16 2.21
N SER A 180 18.29 -0.77 3.31
CA SER A 180 17.15 -1.68 3.29
C SER A 180 15.85 -0.91 3.13
N ARG A 181 14.87 -1.50 2.45
CA ARG A 181 13.54 -0.92 2.22
C ARG A 181 12.46 -1.94 2.56
N ILE A 182 11.22 -1.46 2.66
CA ILE A 182 10.05 -2.33 2.74
C ILE A 182 8.85 -1.63 2.12
N HIS A 183 8.08 -2.35 1.31
CA HIS A 183 6.81 -1.86 0.81
C HIS A 183 5.76 -1.86 1.93
N VAL A 184 4.91 -0.84 1.97
CA VAL A 184 3.95 -0.65 3.06
C VAL A 184 2.95 -1.81 3.21
N ASP A 185 2.57 -2.43 2.10
CA ASP A 185 1.67 -3.59 2.13
C ASP A 185 2.35 -4.82 2.76
N ASP A 186 3.66 -5.02 2.58
CA ASP A 186 4.39 -6.12 3.25
C ASP A 186 4.53 -5.88 4.75
N ILE A 187 4.57 -4.61 5.21
CA ILE A 187 4.45 -4.31 6.64
C ILE A 187 3.10 -4.83 7.17
N ALA A 188 2.00 -4.57 6.44
CA ALA A 188 0.68 -5.05 6.83
C ALA A 188 0.61 -6.58 6.87
N GLN A 189 1.23 -7.28 5.91
CA GLN A 189 1.34 -8.74 5.91
C GLN A 189 2.06 -9.27 7.14
N VAL A 190 3.23 -8.71 7.47
CA VAL A 190 4.02 -9.12 8.65
C VAL A 190 3.25 -8.87 9.95
N LEU A 191 2.59 -7.71 10.08
CA LEU A 191 1.80 -7.41 11.28
C LEU A 191 0.61 -8.36 11.42
N ALA A 192 -0.12 -8.63 10.33
CA ALA A 192 -1.23 -9.57 10.34
C ALA A 192 -0.78 -10.99 10.68
N ALA A 193 0.36 -11.44 10.14
CA ALA A 193 0.94 -12.75 10.45
C ALA A 193 1.34 -12.85 11.93
N SER A 194 1.95 -11.80 12.51
CA SER A 194 2.28 -11.77 13.94
C SER A 194 1.05 -11.69 14.84
N ILE A 195 -0.02 -11.02 14.43
CA ILE A 195 -1.30 -11.02 15.16
C ILE A 195 -1.92 -12.43 15.16
N ALA A 196 -1.82 -13.15 14.05
CA ALA A 196 -2.34 -14.51 13.92
C ALA A 196 -1.49 -15.55 14.69
N GLN A 197 -0.19 -15.30 14.83
CA GLN A 197 0.77 -16.18 15.49
C GLN A 197 1.59 -15.42 16.54
N PRO A 198 0.98 -15.01 17.68
CA PRO A 198 1.70 -14.24 18.69
C PRO A 198 2.87 -15.04 19.29
N ASN A 199 4.03 -14.38 19.38
CA ASN A 199 5.22 -14.87 20.05
C ASN A 199 5.81 -13.73 20.91
N PRO A 200 5.29 -13.52 22.13
CA PRO A 200 5.69 -12.42 23.01
C PRO A 200 7.20 -12.32 23.25
N GLY A 201 7.72 -11.10 23.24
CA GLY A 201 9.14 -10.79 23.43
C GLY A 201 9.98 -10.85 22.15
N ARG A 202 9.41 -11.26 21.00
CA ARG A 202 10.15 -11.34 19.74
C ARG A 202 10.32 -9.97 19.08
N ALA A 203 11.48 -9.81 18.44
CA ALA A 203 11.73 -8.75 17.47
C ALA A 203 11.83 -9.34 16.07
N TYR A 204 11.36 -8.59 15.08
CA TYR A 204 11.37 -8.92 13.66
C TYR A 204 11.93 -7.75 12.85
N ASN A 205 12.90 -8.03 11.98
CA ASN A 205 13.32 -7.14 10.94
C ASN A 205 12.31 -7.15 9.80
N VAL A 206 11.85 -5.96 9.41
CA VAL A 206 10.81 -5.83 8.39
C VAL A 206 11.42 -5.08 7.21
N CYS A 207 12.03 -5.85 6.31
CA CYS A 207 12.70 -5.39 5.10
C CYS A 207 12.52 -6.38 3.93
N ASP A 208 12.71 -5.89 2.71
CA ASP A 208 12.77 -6.68 1.48
C ASP A 208 14.11 -7.43 1.35
N ASN A 209 14.29 -8.19 0.27
CA ASN A 209 15.47 -9.04 0.06
C ASN A 209 16.66 -8.29 -0.56
N ASP A 210 16.48 -7.03 -0.96
CA ASP A 210 17.45 -6.30 -1.79
C ASP A 210 17.91 -4.99 -1.14
N PRO A 211 18.88 -5.04 -0.22
CA PRO A 211 19.59 -3.85 0.27
C PRO A 211 20.31 -3.13 -0.88
N ALA A 212 19.64 -2.14 -1.47
CA ALA A 212 20.12 -1.46 -2.67
C ALA A 212 20.72 -0.07 -2.40
N PRO A 213 21.74 0.34 -3.18
CA PRO A 213 22.24 1.71 -3.17
C PRO A 213 21.12 2.73 -3.47
N PRO A 214 21.08 3.89 -2.78
CA PRO A 214 20.03 4.89 -2.98
C PRO A 214 19.93 5.42 -4.42
N GLN A 215 21.07 5.54 -5.11
CA GLN A 215 21.14 6.02 -6.48
C GLN A 215 20.46 5.10 -7.50
N ASP A 216 20.47 3.78 -7.25
CA ASP A 216 19.92 2.79 -8.18
C ASP A 216 18.39 2.78 -8.13
N VAL A 217 17.82 3.01 -6.94
CA VAL A 217 16.38 3.16 -6.75
C VAL A 217 15.86 4.43 -7.43
N ILE A 218 16.63 5.52 -7.38
CA ILE A 218 16.29 6.77 -8.09
C ILE A 218 16.40 6.58 -9.61
N ALA A 219 17.45 5.89 -10.08
CA ALA A 219 17.63 5.62 -11.51
C ALA A 219 16.46 4.79 -12.06
N TYR A 220 16.08 3.71 -11.37
CA TYR A 220 14.99 2.85 -11.78
C TYR A 220 13.62 3.57 -11.74
N ALA A 221 13.41 4.44 -10.75
CA ALA A 221 12.19 5.28 -10.72
C ALA A 221 12.11 6.22 -11.92
N ALA A 222 13.23 6.76 -12.39
CA ALA A 222 13.27 7.59 -13.60
C ALA A 222 13.03 6.77 -14.87
N GLU A 223 13.61 5.58 -14.95
CA GLU A 223 13.35 4.62 -16.02
C GLU A 223 11.85 4.28 -16.12
N LEU A 224 11.22 3.91 -15.01
CA LEU A 224 9.78 3.61 -14.95
C LEU A 224 8.89 4.78 -15.36
N LEU A 225 9.32 6.02 -15.08
CA LEU A 225 8.60 7.23 -15.48
C LEU A 225 8.90 7.67 -16.93
N GLY A 226 9.83 7.02 -17.63
CA GLY A 226 10.33 7.49 -18.93
C GLY A 226 11.02 8.86 -18.86
N MET A 227 11.57 9.22 -17.70
CA MET A 227 12.20 10.52 -17.45
C MET A 227 13.72 10.46 -17.55
N PRO A 228 14.41 11.59 -17.83
CA PRO A 228 15.86 11.63 -17.85
C PRO A 228 16.48 11.15 -16.55
N LEU A 229 17.59 10.42 -16.66
CA LEU A 229 18.36 9.96 -15.51
C LEU A 229 18.80 11.16 -14.65
N PRO A 230 18.41 11.24 -13.36
CA PRO A 230 18.80 12.35 -12.50
C PRO A 230 20.33 12.46 -12.36
N PRO A 231 20.88 13.67 -12.17
CA PRO A 231 22.32 13.86 -12.11
C PRO A 231 22.93 13.20 -10.87
N ALA A 232 24.15 12.67 -11.02
CA ALA A 232 24.94 12.14 -9.92
C ALA A 232 25.65 13.27 -9.18
N VAL A 233 25.74 13.16 -7.85
CA VAL A 233 26.47 14.10 -6.98
C VAL A 233 27.25 13.27 -5.97
N ALA A 234 28.54 13.57 -5.79
CA ALA A 234 29.33 12.95 -4.73
C ALA A 234 28.74 13.30 -3.35
N PHE A 235 28.85 12.40 -2.38
CA PHE A 235 28.27 12.61 -1.05
C PHE A 235 28.84 13.85 -0.34
N GLU A 236 30.12 14.13 -0.57
CA GLU A 236 30.87 15.25 -0.02
C GLU A 236 30.33 16.59 -0.55
N ASP A 237 29.92 16.63 -1.83
CA ASP A 237 29.43 17.82 -2.53
C ASP A 237 27.91 17.98 -2.47
N ALA A 238 27.21 16.97 -1.94
CA ALA A 238 25.76 16.94 -1.92
C ALA A 238 25.19 17.94 -0.91
N ASP A 239 24.41 18.91 -1.40
CA ASP A 239 23.61 19.79 -0.55
C ASP A 239 22.44 19.00 0.05
N MET A 240 22.49 18.78 1.36
CA MET A 240 21.56 17.94 2.10
C MET A 240 21.27 18.56 3.46
N THR A 241 20.01 18.47 3.87
CA THR A 241 19.64 18.80 5.24
C THR A 241 20.42 17.92 6.23
N PRO A 242 20.66 18.38 7.47
CA PRO A 242 21.30 17.57 8.51
C PRO A 242 20.63 16.21 8.70
N MET A 243 19.30 16.19 8.57
CA MET A 243 18.49 14.96 8.63
C MET A 243 18.82 14.00 7.49
N ALA A 244 18.84 14.47 6.25
CA ALA A 244 19.17 13.64 5.08
C ALA A 244 20.60 13.09 5.17
N ARG A 245 21.56 13.94 5.56
CA ARG A 245 22.95 13.55 5.76
C ARG A 245 23.10 12.49 6.85
N SER A 246 22.31 12.56 7.92
CA SER A 246 22.37 11.57 9.02
C SER A 246 22.05 10.14 8.59
N PHE A 247 21.27 9.93 7.52
CA PHE A 247 21.02 8.58 7.01
C PHE A 247 22.25 7.95 6.36
N TYR A 248 23.14 8.75 5.79
CA TYR A 248 24.40 8.28 5.19
C TYR A 248 25.51 8.09 6.23
N ALA A 249 25.27 8.42 7.51
CA ALA A 249 26.23 8.21 8.58
C ALA A 249 26.33 6.72 8.98
N GLU A 250 25.37 5.89 8.58
CA GLU A 250 25.31 4.46 8.92
C GLU A 250 25.04 3.64 7.65
N SER A 251 25.65 2.46 7.54
CA SER A 251 25.41 1.49 6.48
C SER A 251 25.33 0.07 7.07
N LYS A 252 24.30 -0.67 6.69
CA LYS A 252 24.09 -2.07 7.08
C LYS A 252 23.14 -2.75 6.10
N ARG A 253 23.27 -4.06 5.96
CA ARG A 253 22.29 -4.95 5.30
C ARG A 253 21.47 -5.63 6.37
N VAL A 254 20.15 -5.62 6.25
CA VAL A 254 19.26 -6.16 7.28
C VAL A 254 18.71 -7.49 6.77
N ASP A 255 18.88 -8.54 7.55
CA ASP A 255 18.31 -9.86 7.28
C ASP A 255 16.82 -9.89 7.64
N ASN A 256 16.01 -10.55 6.81
CA ASN A 256 14.57 -10.72 7.00
C ASN A 256 14.16 -12.20 7.09
N THR A 257 15.09 -13.10 7.40
CA THR A 257 14.85 -14.54 7.42
C THR A 257 13.79 -14.88 8.47
N ARG A 258 13.81 -14.21 9.62
CA ARG A 258 12.88 -14.47 10.72
C ARG A 258 11.41 -14.27 10.35
N ILE A 259 11.05 -13.22 9.60
CA ILE A 259 9.65 -13.02 9.18
C ILE A 259 9.17 -14.11 8.21
N LYS A 260 10.07 -14.70 7.43
CA LYS A 260 9.74 -15.78 6.51
C LYS A 260 9.60 -17.11 7.25
N GLU A 261 10.57 -17.43 8.11
CA GLU A 261 10.62 -18.73 8.79
C GLU A 261 9.66 -18.85 9.97
N GLU A 262 9.54 -17.81 10.81
CA GLU A 262 8.70 -17.88 12.02
C GLU A 262 7.25 -17.46 11.76
N LEU A 263 7.02 -16.51 10.85
CA LEU A 263 5.67 -15.99 10.57
C LEU A 263 5.09 -16.53 9.25
N GLY A 264 5.88 -17.23 8.44
CA GLY A 264 5.43 -17.75 7.14
C GLY A 264 5.17 -16.64 6.11
N VAL A 265 5.80 -15.47 6.25
CA VAL A 265 5.55 -14.34 5.36
C VAL A 265 6.23 -14.55 4.01
N GLU A 266 5.42 -14.53 2.95
CA GLU A 266 5.89 -14.38 1.57
C GLU A 266 5.77 -12.92 1.15
N LEU A 267 6.89 -12.28 0.82
CA LEU A 267 6.90 -10.87 0.44
C LEU A 267 6.21 -10.69 -0.92
N ALA A 268 5.20 -9.83 -0.97
CA ALA A 268 4.59 -9.43 -2.24
C ALA A 268 5.57 -8.62 -3.10
N TYR A 269 6.47 -7.87 -2.46
CA TYR A 269 7.48 -7.06 -3.12
C TYR A 269 8.88 -7.43 -2.59
N PRO A 270 9.47 -8.51 -3.13
CA PRO A 270 10.75 -9.03 -2.62
C PRO A 270 11.94 -8.11 -2.86
N ASP A 271 11.80 -7.11 -3.74
CA ASP A 271 12.82 -6.10 -4.01
C ASP A 271 12.18 -4.75 -4.35
N TYR A 272 13.02 -3.71 -4.44
CA TYR A 272 12.54 -2.37 -4.74
C TYR A 272 11.98 -2.24 -6.17
N ARG A 273 12.36 -3.12 -7.11
CA ARG A 273 11.89 -3.02 -8.51
C ARG A 273 10.44 -3.43 -8.60
N ALA A 274 10.10 -4.58 -8.02
CA ALA A 274 8.73 -5.08 -7.94
C ALA A 274 7.82 -4.07 -7.23
N GLY A 275 8.24 -3.55 -6.07
CA GLY A 275 7.41 -2.59 -5.33
C GLY A 275 7.29 -1.22 -6.00
N LEU A 276 8.33 -0.73 -6.68
CA LEU A 276 8.22 0.55 -7.42
C LEU A 276 7.28 0.42 -8.62
N GLN A 277 7.33 -0.69 -9.38
CA GLN A 277 6.38 -0.94 -10.46
C GLN A 277 4.93 -0.91 -9.95
N LYS A 278 4.66 -1.59 -8.83
CA LYS A 278 3.33 -1.55 -8.22
C LYS A 278 2.94 -0.16 -7.75
N SER A 279 3.83 0.54 -7.05
CA SER A 279 3.57 1.88 -6.53
C SER A 279 3.23 2.85 -7.66
N LEU A 280 3.93 2.75 -8.80
CA LEU A 280 3.63 3.56 -9.98
C LEU A 280 2.25 3.24 -10.53
N SER A 281 1.88 1.96 -10.64
CA SER A 281 0.54 1.60 -11.11
C SER A 281 -0.54 2.21 -10.22
N VAL A 282 -0.38 2.24 -8.90
CA VAL A 282 -1.42 2.81 -8.02
C VAL A 282 -1.47 4.35 -8.10
N GLU A 283 -0.34 5.00 -8.36
CA GLU A 283 -0.27 6.47 -8.51
C GLU A 283 -0.72 6.97 -9.88
N ASP A 284 -0.79 6.10 -10.89
CA ASP A 284 -1.34 6.46 -12.19
C ASP A 284 -2.87 6.53 -12.08
N PRO A 285 -3.50 7.72 -12.22
CA PRO A 285 -4.95 7.84 -12.14
C PRO A 285 -5.65 6.92 -13.15
N ARG A 286 -5.01 6.64 -14.30
CA ARG A 286 -5.52 5.72 -15.32
C ARG A 286 -5.70 4.30 -14.78
N SER A 287 -4.92 3.87 -13.80
CA SER A 287 -5.01 2.50 -13.27
C SER A 287 -6.33 2.23 -12.57
N SER A 288 -6.97 3.23 -11.98
CA SER A 288 -8.34 3.08 -11.46
C SER A 288 -9.33 2.74 -12.58
N VAL A 289 -9.20 3.37 -13.75
CA VAL A 289 -10.00 3.10 -14.94
C VAL A 289 -9.61 1.77 -15.61
N LEU A 290 -8.31 1.42 -15.65
CA LEU A 290 -7.87 0.13 -16.19
C LEU A 290 -8.34 -1.05 -15.33
N SER A 291 -8.45 -0.87 -14.00
CA SER A 291 -9.02 -1.89 -13.11
C SER A 291 -10.51 -2.14 -13.39
N PHE A 292 -11.25 -1.13 -13.89
CA PHE A 292 -12.60 -1.35 -14.41
C PHE A 292 -12.58 -2.29 -15.61
N LEU A 293 -11.67 -2.09 -16.57
CA LEU A 293 -11.59 -2.93 -17.78
C LEU A 293 -11.27 -4.39 -17.42
N GLU A 294 -10.35 -4.60 -16.47
CA GLU A 294 -10.03 -5.93 -15.94
C GLU A 294 -11.24 -6.58 -15.28
N ARG A 295 -11.94 -5.87 -14.38
CA ARG A 295 -13.15 -6.36 -13.72
C ARG A 295 -14.26 -6.70 -14.72
N TYR A 296 -14.49 -5.81 -15.69
CA TYR A 296 -15.46 -5.99 -16.77
C TYR A 296 -15.18 -7.25 -17.58
N ASN A 297 -13.94 -7.43 -18.05
CA ASN A 297 -13.54 -8.58 -18.83
C ASN A 297 -13.62 -9.88 -18.03
N ASN A 298 -13.16 -9.87 -16.77
CA ASN A 298 -13.24 -11.04 -15.91
C ASN A 298 -14.70 -11.48 -15.69
N ALA A 299 -15.62 -10.54 -15.45
CA ALA A 299 -17.05 -10.82 -15.33
C ALA A 299 -17.62 -11.40 -16.63
N PHE A 300 -17.27 -10.81 -17.77
CA PHE A 300 -17.75 -11.27 -19.07
C PHE A 300 -17.24 -12.68 -19.42
N TYR A 301 -15.94 -12.93 -19.26
CA TYR A 301 -15.33 -14.24 -19.54
C TYR A 301 -15.83 -15.34 -18.60
N ALA A 302 -16.17 -15.00 -17.36
CA ALA A 302 -16.79 -15.91 -16.40
C ALA A 302 -18.29 -16.15 -16.65
N ARG A 303 -18.92 -15.47 -17.62
CA ARG A 303 -20.37 -15.45 -17.86
C ARG A 303 -21.19 -15.00 -16.63
N ASP A 304 -20.61 -14.14 -15.79
CA ASP A 304 -21.23 -13.67 -14.55
C ASP A 304 -22.03 -12.39 -14.78
N ILE A 305 -23.34 -12.54 -15.02
CA ILE A 305 -24.25 -11.40 -15.23
C ILE A 305 -24.31 -10.48 -14.00
N ALA A 306 -24.21 -11.01 -12.78
CA ALA A 306 -24.31 -10.19 -11.57
C ALA A 306 -23.07 -9.31 -11.40
N ALA A 307 -21.87 -9.88 -11.61
CA ALA A 307 -20.63 -9.12 -11.61
C ALA A 307 -20.57 -8.11 -12.77
N LEU A 308 -21.11 -8.48 -13.94
CA LEU A 308 -21.16 -7.58 -15.10
C LEU A 308 -22.14 -6.42 -14.87
N GLN A 309 -23.29 -6.67 -14.24
CA GLN A 309 -24.24 -5.62 -13.83
C GLN A 309 -23.57 -4.58 -12.91
N ASP A 310 -22.69 -5.01 -12.01
CA ASP A 310 -21.94 -4.10 -11.12
C ASP A 310 -20.91 -3.23 -11.86
N CYS A 311 -20.63 -3.53 -13.13
CA CYS A 311 -19.77 -2.71 -13.98
C CYS A 311 -20.53 -1.53 -14.63
N TYR A 312 -21.85 -1.45 -14.51
CA TYR A 312 -22.66 -0.39 -15.13
C TYR A 312 -23.31 0.54 -14.08
N THR A 313 -23.60 1.78 -14.49
CA THR A 313 -24.43 2.69 -13.69
C THR A 313 -25.90 2.24 -13.72
N GLU A 314 -26.65 2.59 -12.67
CA GLU A 314 -28.09 2.26 -12.60
C GLU A 314 -28.94 3.13 -13.56
N ASP A 315 -28.47 4.35 -13.86
CA ASP A 315 -29.19 5.32 -14.70
C ASP A 315 -28.51 5.49 -16.09
N HIS A 316 -29.33 5.57 -17.14
CA HIS A 316 -28.96 5.99 -18.51
C HIS A 316 -27.73 5.28 -19.12
N VAL A 317 -27.81 3.95 -19.24
CA VAL A 317 -26.79 3.15 -19.93
C VAL A 317 -27.11 3.04 -21.42
N ARG A 318 -26.18 3.43 -22.28
CA ARG A 318 -26.26 3.15 -23.73
C ARG A 318 -25.19 2.18 -24.17
N PHE A 319 -25.56 1.22 -25.00
CA PHE A 319 -24.64 0.27 -25.59
C PHE A 319 -24.85 0.27 -27.09
N TRP A 320 -23.77 0.52 -27.83
CA TRP A 320 -23.75 0.47 -29.30
C TRP A 320 -22.71 -0.53 -29.77
N ASP A 321 -23.11 -1.41 -30.67
CA ASP A 321 -22.28 -2.46 -31.23
C ASP A 321 -22.46 -2.55 -32.74
N ASN A 322 -21.45 -3.06 -33.45
CA ASN A 322 -21.54 -3.21 -34.90
C ASN A 322 -22.42 -4.39 -35.32
N HIS A 323 -22.76 -5.29 -34.41
CA HIS A 323 -23.64 -6.42 -34.68
C HIS A 323 -25.12 -5.99 -34.62
N ALA A 324 -25.87 -6.36 -35.64
CA ALA A 324 -27.29 -6.03 -35.73
C ALA A 324 -28.07 -6.62 -34.53
N GLY A 325 -28.85 -5.77 -33.86
CA GLY A 325 -29.69 -6.18 -32.72
C GLY A 325 -28.97 -6.22 -31.38
N CYS A 326 -27.72 -5.78 -31.30
CA CYS A 326 -26.95 -5.70 -30.05
C CYS A 326 -27.04 -4.33 -29.36
N ASP A 327 -27.55 -3.29 -30.04
CA ASP A 327 -27.74 -1.97 -29.46
C ASP A 327 -28.82 -1.94 -28.37
N SER A 328 -28.60 -1.14 -27.33
CA SER A 328 -29.60 -0.90 -26.28
C SER A 328 -29.46 0.47 -25.62
N ASP A 329 -30.57 1.02 -25.14
CA ASP A 329 -30.65 2.33 -24.49
C ASP A 329 -30.90 2.26 -22.97
N ASP A 330 -30.96 1.04 -22.42
CA ASP A 330 -31.09 0.79 -20.99
C ASP A 330 -30.38 -0.50 -20.55
N LEU A 331 -30.02 -0.55 -19.26
CA LEU A 331 -29.25 -1.65 -18.68
C LEU A 331 -30.01 -3.00 -18.68
N PRO A 332 -31.31 -3.07 -18.34
CA PRO A 332 -32.07 -4.33 -18.45
C PRO A 332 -32.06 -4.94 -19.85
N ALA A 333 -32.29 -4.13 -20.90
CA ALA A 333 -32.25 -4.58 -22.28
C ALA A 333 -30.84 -5.08 -22.67
N HIS A 334 -29.80 -4.33 -22.28
CA HIS A 334 -28.41 -4.73 -22.50
C HIS A 334 -28.08 -6.08 -21.87
N LEU A 335 -28.37 -6.26 -20.58
CA LEU A 335 -28.07 -7.50 -19.86
C LEU A 335 -28.89 -8.68 -20.38
N ALA A 336 -30.09 -8.45 -20.93
CA ALA A 336 -30.86 -9.49 -21.61
C ALA A 336 -30.19 -9.95 -22.91
N ALA A 337 -29.66 -9.03 -23.72
CA ALA A 337 -28.90 -9.34 -24.93
C ALA A 337 -27.60 -10.11 -24.60
N VAL A 338 -26.85 -9.66 -23.59
CA VAL A 338 -25.63 -10.36 -23.12
C VAL A 338 -25.96 -11.76 -22.62
N ARG A 339 -27.05 -11.94 -21.86
CA ARG A 339 -27.49 -13.26 -21.39
C ARG A 339 -27.82 -14.20 -22.55
N ALA A 340 -28.57 -13.71 -23.55
CA ALA A 340 -28.89 -14.48 -24.74
C ALA A 340 -27.63 -14.89 -25.53
N PHE A 341 -26.62 -14.02 -25.57
CA PHE A 341 -25.31 -14.34 -26.12
C PHE A 341 -24.57 -15.39 -25.27
N PHE A 342 -24.57 -15.30 -23.93
CA PHE A 342 -23.94 -16.32 -23.09
C PHE A 342 -24.55 -17.71 -23.24
N ASP A 343 -25.84 -17.80 -23.52
CA ASP A 343 -26.52 -19.09 -23.71
C ASP A 343 -26.11 -19.78 -25.03
N ASN A 344 -25.84 -19.01 -26.10
CA ASN A 344 -25.71 -19.54 -27.46
C ASN A 344 -24.37 -19.22 -28.16
N GLY A 345 -23.59 -18.30 -27.60
CA GLY A 345 -22.37 -17.75 -28.17
C GLY A 345 -21.10 -18.42 -27.66
N THR A 346 -20.02 -18.20 -28.41
CA THR A 346 -18.66 -18.60 -28.01
C THR A 346 -17.91 -17.37 -27.52
N ILE A 347 -17.17 -17.52 -26.41
CA ILE A 347 -16.36 -16.46 -25.83
C ILE A 347 -14.90 -16.77 -26.11
N GLU A 348 -14.19 -15.78 -26.64
CA GLU A 348 -12.75 -15.79 -26.79
C GLU A 348 -12.17 -14.62 -26.00
N GLN A 349 -11.02 -14.84 -25.36
CA GLN A 349 -10.30 -13.77 -24.69
C GLN A 349 -9.70 -12.83 -25.73
N LEU A 350 -9.91 -11.52 -25.53
CA LEU A 350 -9.47 -10.50 -26.48
C LEU A 350 -8.09 -9.98 -26.08
N GLU A 351 -7.23 -9.77 -27.07
CA GLU A 351 -6.03 -8.98 -26.93
C GLU A 351 -6.43 -7.50 -26.93
N ILE A 352 -5.87 -6.73 -25.97
CA ILE A 352 -6.21 -5.32 -25.74
C ILE A 352 -5.01 -4.46 -26.10
N ASP A 353 -5.12 -3.75 -27.21
CA ASP A 353 -4.06 -2.89 -27.70
C ASP A 353 -4.29 -1.43 -27.31
N ALA A 354 -3.20 -0.81 -26.86
CA ALA A 354 -3.05 0.64 -26.67
C ALA A 354 -4.19 1.32 -25.88
N PRO A 355 -4.57 0.84 -24.67
CA PRO A 355 -5.62 1.48 -23.90
C PRO A 355 -5.26 2.94 -23.57
N GLN A 356 -6.14 3.86 -23.89
CA GLN A 356 -6.03 5.29 -23.60
C GLN A 356 -7.14 5.72 -22.65
N VAL A 357 -6.81 6.62 -21.72
CA VAL A 357 -7.76 7.12 -20.72
C VAL A 357 -7.69 8.63 -20.67
N TRP A 358 -8.85 9.28 -20.76
CA TRP A 358 -9.01 10.73 -20.57
C TRP A 358 -9.99 11.01 -19.44
N PHE A 359 -9.63 11.91 -18.54
CA PHE A 359 -10.47 12.31 -17.41
C PHE A 359 -11.20 13.62 -17.69
N HIS A 360 -12.48 13.68 -17.33
CA HIS A 360 -13.34 14.85 -17.44
C HIS A 360 -14.19 14.99 -16.16
N GLY A 361 -13.64 15.68 -15.15
CA GLY A 361 -14.29 15.81 -13.84
C GLY A 361 -14.52 14.45 -13.17
N GLU A 362 -15.77 14.13 -12.87
CA GLU A 362 -16.18 12.83 -12.27
C GLU A 362 -16.38 11.70 -13.31
N THR A 363 -16.04 11.96 -14.57
CA THR A 363 -16.15 11.00 -15.66
C THR A 363 -14.78 10.70 -16.27
N ALA A 364 -14.68 9.54 -16.92
CA ALA A 364 -13.51 9.15 -17.70
C ALA A 364 -13.94 8.50 -19.00
N THR A 365 -13.15 8.66 -20.05
CA THR A 365 -13.30 7.93 -21.31
C THR A 365 -12.12 7.00 -21.47
N LEU A 366 -12.39 5.71 -21.60
CA LEU A 366 -11.42 4.68 -21.93
C LEU A 366 -11.63 4.27 -23.38
N THR A 367 -10.58 4.28 -24.19
CA THR A 367 -10.62 3.64 -25.51
C THR A 367 -9.53 2.58 -25.62
N ALA A 368 -9.83 1.50 -26.32
CA ALA A 368 -8.86 0.46 -26.64
C ALA A 368 -9.23 -0.21 -27.97
N THR A 369 -8.25 -0.76 -28.67
CA THR A 369 -8.49 -1.65 -29.80
C THR A 369 -8.51 -3.08 -29.29
N LEU A 370 -9.62 -3.77 -29.49
CA LEU A 370 -9.80 -5.16 -29.09
C LEU A 370 -9.63 -6.08 -30.29
N ARG A 371 -8.93 -7.20 -30.11
CA ARG A 371 -8.65 -8.18 -31.16
C ARG A 371 -8.94 -9.59 -30.70
N TYR A 372 -9.56 -10.38 -31.57
CA TYR A 372 -9.64 -11.83 -31.41
C TYR A 372 -8.27 -12.41 -31.75
N ALA A 373 -7.73 -13.30 -30.92
CA ALA A 373 -6.48 -13.99 -31.25
C ALA A 373 -6.65 -14.88 -32.50
N SER A 374 -7.85 -15.44 -32.69
CA SER A 374 -8.23 -16.25 -33.86
C SER A 374 -8.41 -15.43 -35.15
N ALA A 375 -8.75 -14.15 -35.03
CA ALA A 375 -9.02 -13.24 -36.15
C ALA A 375 -8.65 -11.79 -35.78
N PRO A 376 -7.35 -11.45 -35.78
CA PRO A 376 -6.88 -10.18 -35.20
C PRO A 376 -7.21 -8.94 -36.04
N LYS A 377 -7.73 -9.09 -37.26
CA LYS A 377 -8.14 -7.99 -38.15
C LYS A 377 -9.52 -8.25 -38.79
N PRO A 378 -10.37 -7.22 -38.93
CA PRO A 378 -10.16 -5.87 -38.43
C PRO A 378 -10.26 -5.80 -36.89
N GLY A 379 -9.48 -4.93 -36.26
CA GLY A 379 -9.65 -4.65 -34.84
C GLY A 379 -10.97 -3.95 -34.55
N VAL A 380 -11.50 -4.15 -33.33
CA VAL A 380 -12.70 -3.45 -32.86
C VAL A 380 -12.28 -2.35 -31.89
N ARG A 381 -12.47 -1.10 -32.29
CA ARG A 381 -12.27 0.04 -31.40
C ARG A 381 -13.43 0.13 -30.42
N SER A 382 -13.12 -0.04 -29.15
CA SER A 382 -14.05 0.00 -28.03
C SER A 382 -13.87 1.28 -27.23
N THR A 383 -14.97 1.98 -26.96
CA THR A 383 -15.02 3.19 -26.16
C THR A 383 -15.94 2.96 -24.97
N PHE A 384 -15.44 3.22 -23.77
CA PHE A 384 -16.21 3.18 -22.53
C PHE A 384 -16.22 4.57 -21.93
N CYS A 385 -17.41 5.16 -21.76
CA CYS A 385 -17.60 6.35 -20.94
C CYS A 385 -18.02 5.89 -19.54
N LEU A 386 -17.20 6.28 -18.58
CA LEU A 386 -17.26 5.85 -17.20
C LEU A 386 -17.59 7.02 -16.29
N LYS A 387 -18.32 6.73 -15.23
CA LYS A 387 -18.57 7.66 -14.13
C LYS A 387 -18.14 7.00 -12.83
N MET A 388 -17.60 7.80 -11.91
CA MET A 388 -17.36 7.32 -10.55
C MET A 388 -18.71 7.14 -9.84
N ASP A 389 -19.03 5.92 -9.44
CA ASP A 389 -20.26 5.58 -8.74
C ASP A 389 -20.01 4.53 -7.64
N LYS A 390 -20.53 4.80 -6.44
CA LYS A 390 -20.31 4.00 -5.22
C LYS A 390 -18.84 3.63 -4.98
N GLY A 391 -17.91 4.55 -5.29
CA GLY A 391 -16.46 4.35 -5.09
C GLY A 391 -15.76 3.49 -6.16
N SER A 392 -16.42 3.23 -7.30
CA SER A 392 -15.88 2.45 -8.42
C SER A 392 -16.21 3.10 -9.76
N TRP A 393 -15.35 2.93 -10.77
CA TRP A 393 -15.70 3.32 -12.14
C TRP A 393 -16.76 2.37 -12.71
N ARG A 394 -17.84 2.94 -13.25
CA ARG A 394 -18.93 2.21 -13.89
C ARG A 394 -19.27 2.81 -15.24
N ALA A 395 -19.57 1.97 -16.22
CA ALA A 395 -19.91 2.40 -17.56
C ALA A 395 -21.36 2.89 -17.63
N PHE A 396 -21.55 4.05 -18.27
CA PHE A 396 -22.87 4.56 -18.66
C PHE A 396 -23.01 4.67 -20.19
N HIS A 397 -21.90 4.53 -20.92
CA HIS A 397 -21.94 4.39 -22.38
C HIS A 397 -20.83 3.45 -22.82
N VAL A 398 -21.16 2.48 -23.67
CA VAL A 398 -20.19 1.61 -24.33
C VAL A 398 -20.46 1.62 -25.81
N HIS A 399 -19.41 1.77 -26.61
CA HIS A 399 -19.51 1.79 -28.06
C HIS A 399 -18.39 0.99 -28.69
N HIS A 400 -18.75 -0.04 -29.44
CA HIS A 400 -17.87 -0.87 -30.23
C HIS A 400 -18.02 -0.49 -31.71
N SER A 401 -16.92 -0.10 -32.36
CA SER A 401 -16.86 0.28 -33.77
C SER A 401 -15.71 -0.47 -34.46
N ILE A 402 -15.89 -0.93 -35.69
CA ILE A 402 -14.77 -1.48 -36.48
C ILE A 402 -13.71 -0.37 -36.62
N ASP A 403 -12.42 -0.69 -36.47
CA ASP A 403 -11.36 0.29 -36.71
C ASP A 403 -11.39 0.70 -38.19
N PRO A 404 -11.73 1.96 -38.52
CA PRO A 404 -11.87 2.40 -39.90
C PRO A 404 -10.55 2.41 -40.67
N ASN A 405 -9.41 2.31 -39.98
CA ASN A 405 -8.09 2.21 -40.61
C ASN A 405 -7.71 0.78 -40.98
N GLU A 406 -8.52 -0.21 -40.56
CA GLU A 406 -8.31 -1.63 -40.84
C GLU A 406 -9.50 -2.28 -41.58
N ALA A 407 -10.56 -1.50 -41.84
CA ALA A 407 -11.80 -1.92 -42.48
C ALA A 407 -11.69 -2.14 -43.99
#